data_AF-A0A538EUS8-F1
#
_entry.id   AF-A0A538EUS8-F1
#
_cell.length_a   1.000
_cell.length_b   1.000
_cell.length_c   1.000
_cell.angle_alpha   90.00
_cell.angle_beta   90.00
_cell.angle_gamma   90.00
#
_symmetry.space_group_name_H-M   'P 1'
#
loop_
_entity.id
_entity.type
_entity.pdbx_description
1 polymer ?
#
loop_
_entity_poly.entity_id
_entity_poly.type
_entity_poly.pdbx_seq_one_letter_code
_entity_poly.pdbx_strand_id
1 'polypeptide(L)'
;FLKLLVAQMKYQDPSKPMDSNQLMAQTATFTQVEKLTEMLTTQQSMVTAQRLQAASDMVGRTVSYTTTDGHTGSGVVSSAKLSGSEPTLKVGNTDVPLSSVTEVRSSAG
;
A
#
# COMPACT_ATOMS: atom_id res chain seq x y z
N PHE A 1 -4.58 -25.41 2.51
CA PHE A 1 -3.90 -26.22 3.55
C PHE A 1 -4.87 -26.80 4.57
N LEU A 2 -5.77 -26.02 5.18
CA LEU A 2 -6.78 -26.52 6.14
C LEU A 2 -7.76 -27.59 5.61
N LYS A 3 -7.98 -27.69 4.28
CA LYS A 3 -8.83 -28.72 3.67
C LYS A 3 -8.22 -30.13 3.65
N LEU A 4 -6.89 -30.24 3.67
CA LEU A 4 -6.21 -31.54 3.71
C LEU A 4 -6.13 -32.12 5.14
N LEU A 5 -6.35 -31.30 6.17
CA LEU A 5 -6.38 -31.75 7.56
C LEU A 5 -7.74 -32.38 7.96
N VAL A 6 -8.82 -31.99 7.27
CA VAL A 6 -10.18 -32.57 7.48
C VAL A 6 -10.26 -34.03 7.03
N ALA A 7 -9.43 -34.43 6.05
CA ALA A 7 -9.45 -35.79 5.51
C ALA A 7 -9.00 -36.85 6.53
N GLN A 8 -8.13 -36.51 7.49
CA GLN A 8 -7.66 -37.45 8.51
C GLN A 8 -8.61 -37.55 9.72
N MET A 9 -9.54 -36.61 9.89
CA MET A 9 -10.58 -36.63 10.93
C MET A 9 -11.72 -37.63 10.66
N LYS A 10 -11.82 -38.17 9.44
CA LYS A 10 -12.84 -39.17 9.10
C LYS A 10 -12.62 -40.52 9.81
N TYR A 11 -11.52 -40.67 10.56
CA TYR A 11 -11.12 -41.89 11.27
C TYR A 11 -11.01 -41.74 12.81
N GLN A 12 -11.47 -40.64 13.42
CA GLN A 12 -11.43 -40.52 14.88
C GLN A 12 -12.78 -40.86 15.54
N ASP A 13 -12.67 -41.67 16.60
CA ASP A 13 -13.74 -42.23 17.42
C ASP A 13 -14.66 -41.12 18.02
N PRO A 14 -16.00 -41.30 18.04
CA PRO A 14 -16.98 -40.23 18.22
C PRO A 14 -17.11 -39.68 19.65
N SER A 15 -16.41 -40.24 20.63
CA SER A 15 -16.76 -40.07 22.04
C SER A 15 -16.28 -38.77 22.71
N LYS A 16 -15.41 -37.95 22.10
CA LYS A 16 -15.06 -36.59 22.58
C LYS A 16 -14.73 -35.57 21.47
N PRO A 17 -15.70 -35.10 20.66
CA PRO A 17 -15.44 -34.27 19.49
C PRO A 17 -15.43 -32.74 19.76
N MET A 18 -15.71 -32.26 20.97
CA MET A 18 -15.99 -30.82 21.18
C MET A 18 -14.76 -29.92 21.38
N ASP A 19 -13.72 -30.34 22.12
CA ASP A 19 -12.56 -29.47 22.39
C ASP A 19 -11.68 -29.21 21.16
N SER A 20 -11.44 -30.24 20.35
CA SER A 20 -10.56 -30.12 19.17
C SER A 20 -11.21 -29.33 18.04
N ASN A 21 -12.53 -29.44 17.88
CA ASN A 21 -13.28 -28.66 16.89
C ASN A 21 -13.34 -27.17 17.25
N GLN A 22 -13.47 -26.86 18.54
CA GLN A 22 -13.51 -25.46 19.01
C GLN A 22 -12.15 -24.78 18.90
N LEU A 23 -11.06 -25.49 19.24
CA LEU A 23 -9.69 -25.00 19.04
C LEU A 23 -9.38 -24.80 17.55
N MET A 24 -9.75 -25.75 16.68
CA MET A 24 -9.54 -25.63 15.24
C MET A 24 -10.34 -24.47 14.63
N ALA A 25 -11.58 -24.24 15.09
CA ALA A 25 -12.39 -23.11 14.66
C ALA A 25 -11.77 -21.76 15.09
N GLN A 26 -11.23 -21.68 16.30
CA GLN A 26 -10.50 -20.50 16.76
C GLN A 26 -9.23 -20.28 15.95
N THR A 27 -8.40 -21.31 15.72
CA THR A 27 -7.18 -21.20 14.90
C THR A 27 -7.51 -20.76 13.47
N ALA A 28 -8.56 -21.32 12.85
CA ALA A 28 -9.00 -20.92 11.51
C ALA A 28 -9.40 -19.43 11.46
N THR A 29 -10.03 -18.93 12.53
CA THR A 29 -10.41 -17.51 12.66
C THR A 29 -9.18 -16.62 12.79
N PHE A 30 -8.22 -17.01 13.64
CA PHE A 30 -6.94 -16.29 13.75
C PHE A 30 -6.17 -16.27 12.44
N THR A 31 -6.03 -17.40 11.75
CA THR A 31 -5.36 -17.47 10.44
C THR A 31 -6.06 -16.61 9.39
N GLN A 32 -7.40 -16.49 9.42
CA GLN A 32 -8.11 -15.57 8.54
C GLN A 32 -7.76 -14.12 8.83
N VAL A 33 -7.73 -13.70 10.10
CA VAL A 33 -7.36 -12.34 10.50
C VAL A 33 -5.90 -12.02 10.12
N GLU A 34 -4.98 -12.95 10.31
CA GLU A 34 -3.59 -12.81 9.87
C GLU A 34 -3.49 -12.63 8.36
N LYS A 35 -4.20 -13.45 7.58
CA LYS A 35 -4.22 -13.34 6.11
C LYS A 35 -4.85 -12.04 5.63
N LEU A 36 -5.89 -11.55 6.30
CA LEU A 36 -6.46 -10.23 6.03
C LEU A 36 -5.44 -9.12 6.31
N THR A 37 -4.69 -9.22 7.41
CA THR A 37 -3.64 -8.26 7.77
C THR A 37 -2.49 -8.25 6.75
N GLU A 38 -2.06 -9.43 6.29
CA GLU A 38 -1.04 -9.59 5.24
C GLU A 38 -1.51 -8.98 3.91
N MET A 39 -2.78 -9.18 3.55
CA MET A 39 -3.39 -8.61 2.36
C MET A 39 -3.43 -7.07 2.43
N LEU A 40 -3.84 -6.51 3.58
CA LEU A 40 -3.85 -5.06 3.79
C LEU A 40 -2.44 -4.47 3.67
N THR A 41 -1.44 -5.14 4.24
CA THR A 41 -0.03 -4.72 4.13
C THR A 41 0.45 -4.73 2.69
N THR A 42 0.14 -5.80 1.94
CA THR A 42 0.48 -5.91 0.51
C THR A 42 -0.19 -4.81 -0.31
N GLN A 43 -1.46 -4.52 -0.04
CA GLN A 43 -2.19 -3.44 -0.70
C GLN A 43 -1.54 -2.07 -0.41
N GLN A 44 -1.12 -1.83 0.82
CA GLN A 44 -0.42 -0.59 1.18
C GLN A 44 0.92 -0.46 0.43
N SER A 45 1.69 -1.53 0.30
CA SER A 45 2.92 -1.54 -0.49
C SER A 45 2.67 -1.26 -1.97
N MET A 46 1.60 -1.82 -2.55
CA MET A 46 1.20 -1.56 -3.93
C MET A 46 0.83 -0.10 -4.16
N VAL A 47 0.07 0.51 -3.25
CA VAL A 47 -0.27 1.95 -3.30
C VAL A 47 0.99 2.80 -3.24
N THR A 48 1.93 2.48 -2.36
CA THR A 48 3.21 3.19 -2.26
C THR A 48 4.03 3.07 -3.55
N ALA A 49 4.10 1.89 -4.15
CA ALA A 49 4.79 1.66 -5.42
C ALA A 49 4.15 2.46 -6.57
N GLN A 50 2.82 2.50 -6.65
CA GLN A 50 2.09 3.28 -7.66
C GLN A 50 2.34 4.79 -7.51
N ARG A 51 2.35 5.30 -6.27
CA ARG A 51 2.68 6.70 -6.00
C ARG A 51 4.11 7.03 -6.42
N LEU A 52 5.06 6.15 -6.09
CA LEU A 52 6.45 6.34 -6.52
C LEU A 52 6.58 6.34 -8.04
N GLN A 53 5.89 5.43 -8.74
CA GLN A 53 5.87 5.41 -10.21
C GLN A 53 5.31 6.72 -10.77
N ALA A 54 4.17 7.20 -10.26
CA ALA A 54 3.60 8.47 -10.68
C ALA A 54 4.55 9.65 -10.43
N ALA A 55 5.24 9.65 -9.29
CA ALA A 55 6.24 10.67 -8.96
C ALA A 55 7.47 10.59 -9.90
N SER A 56 7.93 9.39 -10.23
CA SER A 56 9.01 9.16 -11.20
C SER A 56 8.62 9.63 -12.60
N ASP A 57 7.37 9.41 -13.01
CA ASP A 57 6.86 9.88 -14.31
C ASP A 57 6.76 11.41 -14.39
N MET A 58 6.71 12.11 -13.25
CA MET A 58 6.71 13.57 -13.21
C MET A 58 8.11 14.17 -13.33
N VAL A 59 9.18 13.39 -13.13
CA VAL A 59 10.56 13.89 -13.28
C VAL A 59 10.78 14.38 -14.72
N GLY A 60 11.27 15.61 -14.85
CA GLY A 60 11.45 16.29 -16.14
C GLY A 60 10.20 16.96 -16.70
N ARG A 61 9.03 16.79 -16.05
CA ARG A 61 7.79 17.51 -16.39
C ARG A 61 7.64 18.77 -15.56
N THR A 62 6.84 19.71 -16.08
CA THR A 62 6.46 20.91 -15.34
C THR A 62 5.22 20.63 -14.52
N VAL A 63 5.28 20.89 -13.22
CA VAL A 63 4.13 20.72 -12.31
C VAL A 63 3.72 22.07 -11.74
N SER A 64 2.42 22.20 -11.45
CA SER A 64 1.88 23.26 -10.60
C SER A 64 1.51 22.65 -9.25
N TYR A 65 1.77 23.35 -8.17
CA TYR A 65 1.51 22.86 -6.82
C TYR A 65 0.96 23.95 -5.92
N THR A 66 0.26 23.52 -4.87
CA THR A 66 -0.23 24.36 -3.78
C THR A 66 0.19 23.73 -2.47
N THR A 67 1.04 24.41 -1.69
CA THR A 67 1.44 23.94 -0.35
C THR A 67 0.27 24.07 0.63
N THR A 68 0.38 23.40 1.79
CA THR A 68 -0.60 23.50 2.88
C THR A 68 -0.84 24.92 3.35
N ASP A 69 0.17 25.78 3.18
CA ASP A 69 0.14 27.18 3.61
C ASP A 69 -0.46 28.10 2.53
N GLY A 70 -1.10 27.52 1.50
CA GLY A 70 -1.75 28.24 0.41
C GLY A 70 -0.78 28.82 -0.64
N HIS A 71 0.52 28.54 -0.53
CA HIS A 71 1.49 29.04 -1.51
C HIS A 71 1.39 28.22 -2.78
N THR A 72 1.16 28.90 -3.89
CA THR A 72 1.15 28.28 -5.21
C THR A 72 2.49 28.48 -5.91
N GLY A 73 2.90 27.49 -6.68
CA GLY A 73 4.13 27.55 -7.44
C GLY A 73 4.08 26.63 -8.66
N SER A 74 5.00 26.84 -9.58
CA SER A 74 5.17 25.96 -10.73
C SER A 74 6.64 25.84 -11.10
N GLY A 75 7.04 24.69 -11.61
CA GLY A 75 8.39 24.45 -12.08
C GLY A 75 8.62 23.03 -12.57
N VAL A 76 9.81 22.79 -13.10
CA VAL A 76 10.23 21.47 -13.57
C VAL A 76 10.65 20.61 -12.38
N VAL A 77 10.16 19.37 -12.33
CA VAL A 77 10.57 18.39 -11.33
C VAL A 77 11.96 17.86 -11.68
N SER A 78 12.93 18.03 -10.77
CA SER A 78 14.30 17.54 -10.95
C SER A 78 14.51 16.13 -10.42
N SER A 79 13.78 15.73 -9.37
CA SER A 79 13.83 14.38 -8.84
C SER A 79 12.57 14.05 -8.03
N ALA A 80 12.35 12.76 -7.79
CA ALA A 80 11.32 12.25 -6.90
C ALA A 80 11.96 11.35 -5.84
N LYS A 81 11.56 11.51 -4.59
CA LYS A 81 12.05 10.70 -3.46
C LYS A 81 10.88 10.22 -2.62
N LEU A 82 10.92 8.98 -2.17
CA LEU A 82 9.99 8.49 -1.15
C LEU A 82 10.53 8.83 0.24
N SER A 83 9.77 9.62 1.01
CA SER A 83 10.07 9.93 2.42
C SER A 83 8.88 9.49 3.27
N GLY A 84 8.95 8.28 3.85
CA GLY A 84 7.81 7.67 4.53
C GLY A 84 6.83 7.03 3.55
N SER A 85 5.53 7.34 3.67
CA SER A 85 4.45 6.76 2.85
C SER A 85 4.04 7.61 1.64
N GLU A 86 4.58 8.83 1.54
CA GLU A 86 4.27 9.77 0.46
C GLU A 86 5.54 10.18 -0.28
N PRO A 87 5.55 10.11 -1.63
CA PRO A 87 6.62 10.68 -2.42
C PRO A 87 6.65 12.20 -2.36
N THR A 88 7.85 12.76 -2.38
CA THR A 88 8.13 14.18 -2.48
C THR A 88 8.87 14.45 -3.78
N LEU A 89 8.43 15.47 -4.50
CA LEU A 89 9.00 15.95 -5.76
C LEU A 89 9.91 17.15 -5.46
N LYS A 90 11.10 17.18 -6.07
CA LYS A 90 11.98 18.34 -6.01
C LYS A 90 11.68 19.27 -7.17
N VAL A 91 11.19 20.47 -6.89
CA VAL A 91 10.92 21.53 -7.88
C VAL A 91 11.83 22.72 -7.58
N GLY A 92 12.91 22.85 -8.35
CA GLY A 92 13.99 23.79 -8.03
C GLY A 92 14.58 23.50 -6.64
N ASN A 93 14.49 24.46 -5.71
CA ASN A 93 14.91 24.29 -4.32
C ASN A 93 13.78 23.85 -3.37
N THR A 94 12.56 23.69 -3.87
CA THR A 94 11.38 23.37 -3.06
C THR A 94 11.08 21.88 -3.10
N ASP A 95 10.81 21.30 -1.93
CA ASP A 95 10.30 19.94 -1.80
C ASP A 95 8.77 20.00 -1.73
N VAL A 96 8.11 19.34 -2.70
CA VAL A 96 6.67 19.41 -2.91
C VAL A 96 6.07 18.01 -2.73
N PRO A 97 5.19 17.78 -1.75
CA PRO A 97 4.49 16.50 -1.61
C PRO A 97 3.69 16.17 -2.88
N LEU A 98 3.62 14.89 -3.24
CA LEU A 98 2.84 14.46 -4.39
C LEU A 98 1.36 14.87 -4.29
N SER A 99 0.79 14.87 -3.07
CA SER A 99 -0.57 15.34 -2.79
C SER A 99 -0.79 16.85 -3.03
N SER A 100 0.27 17.65 -3.00
CA SER A 100 0.22 19.10 -3.25
C SER A 100 0.25 19.46 -4.73
N VAL A 101 0.48 18.50 -5.63
CA VAL A 101 0.47 18.73 -7.08
C VAL A 101 -0.97 18.92 -7.57
N THR A 102 -1.22 20.04 -8.22
CA THR A 102 -2.55 20.39 -8.76
C THR A 102 -2.65 20.24 -10.27
N GLU A 103 -1.52 20.29 -10.99
CA GLU A 103 -1.48 20.13 -12.44
C GLU A 103 -0.12 19.55 -12.88
N VAL A 104 -0.12 18.70 -13.91
CA VAL A 104 1.09 18.20 -14.58
C VAL A 104 1.02 18.55 -16.06
N ARG A 105 2.03 19.25 -16.57
CA ARG A 105 2.18 19.61 -17.98
C ARG A 105 3.37 18.88 -18.57
N SER A 106 3.25 18.45 -19.83
CA SER A 106 4.42 18.01 -20.57
C SER A 106 5.38 19.20 -20.69
N SER A 107 6.65 19.01 -20.35
CA SER A 107 7.69 19.89 -20.90
C SER A 107 7.63 19.70 -22.41
N ALA A 108 7.23 20.75 -23.14
CA ALA A 108 7.37 20.75 -24.58
C ALA A 108 8.88 20.71 -24.88
N GLY A 109 9.29 19.75 -25.70
CA GLY A 109 10.65 19.71 -26.25
C GLY A 109 10.91 20.89 -27.19
#